data_AF-A0A543FTN3-F1
#
_entry.id   AF-A0A543FTN3-F1
#
_cell.length_a   1.000
_cell.length_b   1.000
_cell.length_c   1.000
_cell.angle_alpha   90.00
_cell.angle_beta   90.00
_cell.angle_gamma   90.00
#
_symmetry.space_group_name_H-M   'P 1'
#
loop_
_entity.id
_entity.type
_entity.pdbx_description
1 polymer ?
#
loop_
_entity_poly.entity_id
_entity_poly.type
_entity_poly.pdbx_seq_one_letter_code
_entity_poly.pdbx_strand_id
1 'polypeptide(L)'
;MSVIELTTFDVADDRTSDMLAARHAMIEAFRTDRRGFVAAKLIRLGERTWLDAVEWTDDAAYDESTAKGGNRPEIAAFFATIDALVEVSRGTRYDDAEDGPRAVRTVAYGPHPSQVGELYLPAGPGPFPGVVLFHGGFWAAMWDRRQILPVVVDLLSLGIAVYNVDYRRVGEDGGGWPGTFADVAAAVDTMAGIDPAVDAERIVLVGHSAGGHLATWAGLRAGLPAGAVGADPRVRPVGVVSLSGVLDLVAADGEKFGTDLADTDAEPIWGAPPPARPQVWPAVAAMVADGIVPLLLGAHADEDPERLAVTSPAQMRDGGVPVLAVHGDADEAVPAGYSRTFAESITAQGGRAEFVEYAGARHFDTVDPANPVIWPAVRTWITERIGTTPPPDAG
;
A
#
# COMPACT_ATOMS: atom_id res chain seq x y z
N MET A 1 7.11 -22.14 -10.94
CA MET A 1 7.05 -20.86 -10.22
C MET A 1 8.38 -20.17 -10.44
N SER A 2 8.38 -18.87 -10.70
CA SER A 2 9.63 -18.11 -10.77
C SER A 2 10.26 -18.03 -9.38
N VAL A 3 11.57 -18.21 -9.34
CA VAL A 3 12.37 -18.25 -8.11
C VAL A 3 13.17 -16.97 -8.04
N ILE A 4 13.21 -16.36 -6.87
CA ILE A 4 14.10 -15.25 -6.59
C ILE A 4 15.17 -15.69 -5.61
N GLU A 5 16.42 -15.53 -6.02
CA GLU A 5 17.60 -15.68 -5.20
C GLU A 5 17.98 -14.31 -4.65
N LEU A 6 18.12 -14.20 -3.34
CA LEU A 6 18.53 -12.98 -2.65
C LEU A 6 19.85 -13.27 -1.95
N THR A 7 20.92 -12.66 -2.46
CA THR A 7 22.27 -12.86 -1.94
C THR A 7 22.79 -11.55 -1.36
N THR A 8 22.93 -11.49 -0.04
CA THR A 8 23.51 -10.37 0.69
C THR A 8 24.99 -10.62 0.94
N PHE A 9 25.83 -9.64 0.65
CA PHE A 9 27.28 -9.75 0.80
C PHE A 9 27.95 -8.40 1.04
N ASP A 10 29.15 -8.44 1.60
CA ASP A 10 29.98 -7.26 1.81
C ASP A 10 31.05 -7.13 0.74
N VAL A 11 31.33 -5.88 0.34
CA VAL A 11 32.41 -5.49 -0.55
C VAL A 11 33.16 -4.31 0.05
N ALA A 12 34.49 -4.38 -0.04
CA ALA A 12 35.36 -3.33 0.41
C ALA A 12 35.26 -2.09 -0.46
N ASP A 13 35.36 -0.92 0.18
CA ASP A 13 35.22 0.38 -0.47
C ASP A 13 36.17 0.53 -1.68
N ASP A 14 37.40 0.02 -1.56
CA ASP A 14 38.41 0.02 -2.61
C ASP A 14 38.12 -0.98 -3.74
N ARG A 15 37.27 -1.99 -3.53
CA ARG A 15 36.84 -2.98 -4.53
C ARG A 15 35.45 -2.73 -5.11
N THR A 16 34.73 -1.73 -4.60
CA THR A 16 33.37 -1.40 -5.04
C THR A 16 33.34 -1.00 -6.53
N SER A 17 34.32 -0.22 -6.98
CA SER A 17 34.40 0.17 -8.40
C SER A 17 34.61 -1.03 -9.33
N ASP A 18 35.42 -1.99 -8.90
CA ASP A 18 35.69 -3.21 -9.67
C ASP A 18 34.46 -4.12 -9.72
N MET A 19 33.72 -4.25 -8.61
CA MET A 19 32.46 -5.00 -8.56
C MET A 19 31.45 -4.42 -9.56
N LEU A 20 31.25 -3.11 -9.53
CA LEU A 20 30.31 -2.42 -10.41
C LEU A 20 30.72 -2.54 -11.89
N ALA A 21 32.02 -2.48 -12.18
CA ALA A 21 32.55 -2.69 -13.53
C ALA A 21 32.35 -4.14 -14.02
N ALA A 22 32.57 -5.13 -13.17
CA ALA A 22 32.41 -6.55 -13.50
C ALA A 22 30.95 -6.96 -13.70
N ARG A 23 30.00 -6.26 -13.05
CA ARG A 23 28.58 -6.63 -13.01
C ARG A 23 27.95 -6.77 -14.40
N HIS A 24 28.24 -5.85 -15.32
CA HIS A 24 27.65 -5.90 -16.67
C HIS A 24 28.05 -7.19 -17.39
N ALA A 25 29.34 -7.51 -17.41
CA ALA A 25 29.85 -8.70 -18.09
C ALA A 25 29.32 -9.99 -17.45
N MET A 26 29.16 -10.02 -16.12
CA MET A 26 28.55 -11.13 -15.40
C MET A 26 27.08 -11.36 -15.81
N ILE A 27 26.28 -10.29 -15.97
CA ILE A 27 24.88 -10.41 -16.44
C ILE A 27 24.82 -10.97 -17.87
N GLU A 28 25.67 -10.50 -18.79
CA GLU A 28 25.73 -11.03 -20.16
C GLU A 28 26.17 -12.50 -20.20
N ALA A 29 27.13 -12.88 -19.35
CA ALA A 29 27.52 -14.27 -19.17
C ALA A 29 26.37 -15.11 -18.61
N PHE A 30 25.58 -14.57 -17.68
CA PHE A 30 24.38 -15.26 -17.16
C PHE A 30 23.34 -15.48 -18.27
N ARG A 31 23.05 -14.47 -19.10
CA ARG A 31 22.10 -14.59 -20.21
C ARG A 31 22.47 -15.69 -21.21
N THR A 32 23.76 -15.96 -21.39
CA THR A 32 24.25 -16.93 -22.38
C THR A 32 24.56 -18.30 -21.80
N ASP A 33 24.96 -18.40 -20.53
CA ASP A 33 25.36 -19.67 -19.88
C ASP A 33 24.29 -20.24 -18.93
N ARG A 34 23.40 -19.42 -18.36
CA ARG A 34 22.46 -19.84 -17.32
C ARG A 34 21.06 -20.01 -17.88
N ARG A 35 20.66 -21.28 -18.05
CA ARG A 35 19.29 -21.65 -18.40
C ARG A 35 18.34 -21.04 -17.37
N GLY A 36 17.26 -20.43 -17.85
CA GLY A 36 16.22 -19.90 -16.97
C GLY A 36 16.59 -18.61 -16.23
N PHE A 37 17.71 -17.97 -16.55
CA PHE A 37 18.00 -16.62 -16.06
C PHE A 37 16.98 -15.61 -16.62
N VAL A 38 16.32 -14.86 -15.74
CA VAL A 38 15.30 -13.86 -16.11
C VAL A 38 15.89 -12.46 -16.02
N ALA A 39 16.34 -12.07 -14.82
CA ALA A 39 16.87 -10.75 -14.54
C ALA A 39 17.77 -10.79 -13.30
N ALA A 40 18.57 -9.74 -13.09
CA ALA A 40 19.26 -9.54 -11.83
C ALA A 40 19.36 -8.06 -11.47
N LYS A 41 19.22 -7.73 -10.19
CA LYS A 41 19.31 -6.37 -9.64
C LYS A 41 20.31 -6.34 -8.50
N LEU A 42 21.26 -5.40 -8.60
CA LEU A 42 22.23 -5.15 -7.55
C LEU A 42 21.82 -3.90 -6.78
N ILE A 43 21.71 -4.01 -5.45
CA ILE A 43 21.17 -2.98 -4.57
C ILE A 43 22.19 -2.74 -3.45
N ARG A 44 22.50 -1.48 -3.16
CA ARG A 44 23.36 -1.11 -2.02
C ARG A 44 22.50 -1.00 -0.77
N LEU A 45 22.81 -1.78 0.27
CA LEU A 45 22.10 -1.76 1.55
C LEU A 45 22.80 -0.89 2.60
N GLY A 46 24.12 -0.74 2.50
CA GLY A 46 24.92 0.08 3.40
C GLY A 46 26.24 0.53 2.76
N GLU A 47 27.17 1.05 3.56
CA GLU A 47 28.48 1.47 3.03
C GLU A 47 29.22 0.32 2.35
N ARG A 48 29.17 -0.87 2.94
CA ARG A 48 29.87 -2.06 2.46
C ARG A 48 28.94 -3.19 2.00
N THR A 49 27.68 -3.13 2.40
CA THR A 49 26.74 -4.25 2.22
C THR A 49 25.88 -4.06 0.97
N TRP A 50 25.74 -5.14 0.21
CA TRP A 50 25.01 -5.21 -1.05
C TRP A 50 24.05 -6.39 -1.05
N LEU A 51 22.96 -6.26 -1.79
CA LEU A 51 22.01 -7.31 -2.10
C LEU A 51 21.98 -7.53 -3.61
N ASP A 52 22.23 -8.76 -4.03
CA ASP A 52 21.99 -9.21 -5.40
C ASP A 52 20.72 -10.05 -5.45
N ALA A 53 19.71 -9.54 -6.16
CA ALA A 53 18.44 -10.20 -6.38
C ALA A 53 18.43 -10.77 -7.81
N VAL A 54 18.48 -12.09 -7.94
CA VAL A 54 18.51 -12.80 -9.22
C VAL A 54 17.23 -13.59 -9.42
N GLU A 55 16.60 -13.41 -10.58
CA GLU A 55 15.35 -14.05 -10.94
C GLU A 55 15.59 -15.24 -11.89
N TRP A 56 14.93 -16.35 -11.58
CA TRP A 56 15.01 -17.62 -12.30
C TRP A 56 13.60 -18.10 -12.71
N THR A 57 13.50 -18.82 -13.83
CA THR A 57 12.21 -19.34 -14.32
C THR A 57 11.63 -20.45 -13.45
N ASP A 58 12.49 -21.23 -12.79
CA ASP A 58 12.14 -22.42 -12.03
C ASP A 58 13.26 -22.85 -11.06
N ASP A 59 12.92 -23.77 -10.16
CA ASP A 59 13.83 -24.30 -9.15
C ASP A 59 15.05 -25.00 -9.74
N ALA A 60 14.86 -25.76 -10.82
CA ALA A 60 15.94 -26.50 -11.45
C ALA A 60 16.96 -25.55 -12.12
N ALA A 61 16.51 -24.42 -12.67
CA ALA A 61 17.37 -23.41 -13.28
C ALA A 61 18.29 -22.76 -12.23
N TYR A 62 17.72 -22.43 -11.08
CA TYR A 62 18.49 -21.92 -9.93
C TYR A 62 19.51 -22.96 -9.43
N ASP A 63 19.09 -24.21 -9.20
CA ASP A 63 19.98 -25.26 -8.67
C ASP A 63 21.14 -25.56 -9.65
N GLU A 64 20.86 -25.60 -10.96
CA GLU A 64 21.88 -25.73 -12.02
C GLU A 64 22.87 -24.55 -12.03
N SER A 65 22.37 -23.32 -11.87
CA SER A 65 23.22 -22.13 -11.81
C SER A 65 24.12 -22.16 -10.57
N THR A 66 23.55 -22.50 -9.42
CA THR A 66 24.29 -22.65 -8.16
C THR A 66 25.42 -23.68 -8.31
N ALA A 67 25.13 -24.83 -8.90
CA ALA A 67 26.12 -25.87 -9.16
C ALA A 67 27.25 -25.43 -10.11
N LYS A 68 26.95 -24.55 -11.08
CA LYS A 68 27.95 -23.99 -12.00
C LYS A 68 28.89 -22.98 -11.33
N GLY A 69 28.49 -22.32 -10.24
CA GLY A 69 29.33 -21.34 -9.53
C GLY A 69 29.94 -20.27 -10.45
N GLY A 70 31.20 -19.89 -10.24
CA GLY A 70 31.93 -18.95 -11.10
C GLY A 70 32.61 -19.59 -12.33
N ASN A 71 31.94 -20.47 -13.08
CA ASN A 71 32.54 -21.21 -14.21
C ASN A 71 33.03 -20.35 -15.39
N ARG A 72 32.51 -19.13 -15.57
CA ARG A 72 32.92 -18.18 -16.62
C ARG A 72 33.80 -17.10 -16.01
N PRO A 73 34.83 -16.61 -16.72
CA PRO A 73 35.73 -15.58 -16.20
C PRO A 73 34.99 -14.29 -15.82
N GLU A 74 33.94 -13.92 -16.56
CA GLU A 74 33.12 -12.74 -16.27
C GLU A 74 32.33 -12.90 -14.96
N ILE A 75 31.81 -14.10 -14.70
CA ILE A 75 31.08 -14.43 -13.47
C ILE A 75 32.05 -14.50 -12.29
N ALA A 76 33.18 -15.19 -12.48
CA ALA A 76 34.24 -15.32 -11.48
C ALA A 76 34.80 -13.96 -11.06
N ALA A 77 34.94 -13.02 -12.01
CA ALA A 77 35.41 -11.66 -11.73
C ALA A 77 34.49 -10.92 -10.76
N PHE A 78 33.16 -11.03 -10.94
CA PHE A 78 32.20 -10.44 -10.00
C PHE A 78 32.24 -11.12 -8.62
N PHE A 79 32.31 -12.45 -8.57
CA PHE A 79 32.40 -13.15 -7.27
C PHE A 79 33.72 -12.87 -6.53
N ALA A 80 34.82 -12.64 -7.25
CA ALA A 80 36.10 -12.32 -6.65
C ALA A 80 36.13 -10.96 -5.92
N THR A 81 35.18 -10.06 -6.21
CA THR A 81 35.08 -8.76 -5.50
C THR A 81 34.36 -8.87 -4.17
N ILE A 82 33.70 -10.00 -3.88
CA ILE A 82 32.97 -10.22 -2.63
C ILE A 82 33.97 -10.50 -1.50
N ASP A 83 33.87 -9.76 -0.38
CA ASP A 83 34.68 -9.97 0.83
C ASP A 83 34.09 -11.07 1.69
N ALA A 84 32.79 -10.97 1.95
CA ALA A 84 32.07 -11.88 2.83
C ALA A 84 30.65 -12.09 2.33
N LEU A 85 30.23 -13.34 2.28
CA LEU A 85 28.83 -13.69 2.10
C LEU A 85 28.11 -13.52 3.44
N VAL A 86 27.06 -12.70 3.48
CA VAL A 86 26.28 -12.45 4.69
C VAL A 86 25.11 -13.43 4.77
N GLU A 87 24.31 -13.49 3.71
CA GLU A 87 23.13 -14.35 3.65
C GLU A 87 22.83 -14.75 2.20
N VAL A 88 22.36 -15.97 2.00
CA VAL A 88 21.70 -16.38 0.77
C VAL A 88 20.33 -16.93 1.16
N SER A 89 19.29 -16.27 0.68
CA SER A 89 17.92 -16.72 0.86
C SER A 89 17.26 -16.96 -0.50
N ARG A 90 16.34 -17.93 -0.51
CA ARG A 90 15.57 -18.32 -1.67
C ARG A 90 14.11 -17.99 -1.39
N GLY A 91 13.50 -17.24 -2.29
CA GLY A 91 12.08 -16.97 -2.30
C GLY A 91 11.43 -17.52 -3.56
N THR A 92 10.13 -17.74 -3.50
CA THR A 92 9.28 -17.79 -4.69
C THR A 92 8.73 -16.40 -4.91
N ARG A 93 8.68 -15.97 -6.18
CA ARG A 93 7.85 -14.83 -6.51
C ARG A 93 6.39 -15.29 -6.39
N TYR A 94 5.57 -14.50 -5.70
CA TYR A 94 4.11 -14.66 -5.67
C TYR A 94 3.54 -14.28 -7.05
N ASP A 95 3.82 -15.11 -8.05
CA ASP A 95 3.08 -15.18 -9.30
C ASP A 95 2.50 -16.60 -9.33
N ASP A 96 1.41 -16.84 -8.60
CA ASP A 96 0.80 -18.16 -8.51
C ASP A 96 0.20 -18.54 -9.87
N ALA A 97 0.55 -19.73 -10.35
CA ALA A 97 -0.06 -20.31 -11.55
C ALA A 97 -1.58 -20.61 -11.37
N GLU A 98 -2.08 -20.52 -10.14
CA GLU A 98 -3.51 -20.62 -9.80
C GLU A 98 -4.30 -19.32 -10.06
N ASP A 99 -3.63 -18.17 -10.25
CA ASP A 99 -4.29 -16.87 -10.48
C ASP A 99 -4.87 -16.66 -11.89
N GLY A 100 -4.72 -17.64 -12.78
CA GLY A 100 -5.11 -17.49 -14.18
C GLY A 100 -4.35 -16.37 -14.90
N PRO A 101 -4.81 -15.89 -16.05
CA PRO A 101 -4.12 -14.85 -16.84
C PRO A 101 -4.31 -13.44 -16.24
N ARG A 102 -4.11 -13.27 -14.93
CA ARG A 102 -4.06 -11.95 -14.29
C ARG A 102 -2.69 -11.33 -14.54
N ALA A 103 -2.65 -10.17 -15.17
CA ALA A 103 -1.41 -9.40 -15.28
C ALA A 103 -1.26 -8.59 -13.98
N VAL A 104 -0.35 -9.02 -13.10
CA VAL A 104 0.07 -8.24 -11.94
C VAL A 104 1.41 -7.60 -12.24
N ARG A 105 1.54 -6.31 -11.95
CA ARG A 105 2.84 -5.63 -12.03
C ARG A 105 3.03 -4.63 -10.92
N THR A 106 4.26 -4.54 -10.46
CA THR A 106 4.69 -3.52 -9.52
C THR A 106 4.87 -2.19 -10.27
N VAL A 107 4.15 -1.15 -9.85
CA VAL A 107 4.28 0.22 -10.36
C VAL A 107 4.73 1.11 -9.21
N ALA A 108 5.93 1.67 -9.34
CA ALA A 108 6.44 2.68 -8.41
C ALA A 108 5.95 4.07 -8.79
N TYR A 109 5.60 4.88 -7.79
CA TYR A 109 5.23 6.28 -7.95
C TYR A 109 6.25 7.23 -7.32
N GLY A 110 7.34 6.68 -6.77
CA GLY A 110 8.46 7.43 -6.22
C GLY A 110 9.69 6.53 -5.94
N PRO A 111 10.82 7.12 -5.52
CA PRO A 111 12.07 6.39 -5.32
C PRO A 111 12.14 5.55 -4.02
N HIS A 112 11.30 5.83 -3.02
CA HIS A 112 11.33 5.11 -1.74
C HIS A 112 10.73 3.70 -1.89
N PRO A 113 11.22 2.67 -1.15
CA PRO A 113 10.69 1.30 -1.25
C PRO A 113 9.19 1.16 -0.97
N SER A 114 8.62 2.03 -0.13
CA SER A 114 7.18 2.10 0.16
C SER A 114 6.38 2.93 -0.86
N GLN A 115 7.03 3.62 -1.81
CA GLN A 115 6.36 4.42 -2.85
C GLN A 115 5.99 3.55 -4.06
N VAL A 116 5.21 2.51 -3.80
CA VAL A 116 4.93 1.45 -4.75
C VAL A 116 3.50 0.91 -4.59
N GLY A 117 2.95 0.36 -5.67
CA GLY A 117 1.78 -0.48 -5.59
C GLY A 117 1.80 -1.62 -6.60
N GLU A 118 0.91 -2.57 -6.41
CA GLU A 118 0.64 -3.65 -7.36
C GLU A 118 -0.58 -3.29 -8.18
N LEU A 119 -0.38 -3.14 -9.49
CA LEU A 119 -1.47 -2.98 -10.44
C LEU A 119 -1.92 -4.37 -10.91
N TYR A 120 -3.16 -4.68 -10.60
CA TYR A 120 -3.86 -5.87 -11.05
C TYR A 120 -4.82 -5.49 -12.17
N LEU A 121 -4.73 -6.18 -13.31
CA LEU A 121 -5.63 -6.00 -14.44
C LEU A 121 -6.57 -7.21 -14.58
N PRO A 122 -7.88 -6.98 -14.78
CA PRO A 122 -8.82 -8.02 -15.19
C PRO A 122 -8.44 -8.61 -16.56
N ALA A 123 -8.98 -9.79 -16.87
CA ALA A 123 -8.86 -10.34 -18.21
C ALA A 123 -9.67 -9.52 -19.23
N GLY A 124 -9.09 -9.27 -20.41
CA GLY A 124 -9.75 -8.57 -21.51
C GLY A 124 -8.97 -7.34 -22.01
N PRO A 125 -9.52 -6.62 -23.01
CA PRO A 125 -8.80 -5.54 -23.67
C PRO A 125 -8.87 -4.17 -22.96
N GLY A 126 -9.73 -4.00 -21.94
CA GLY A 126 -9.99 -2.69 -21.31
C GLY A 126 -10.69 -1.68 -22.25
N PRO A 127 -10.69 -0.37 -21.90
CA PRO A 127 -10.16 0.18 -20.66
C PRO A 127 -11.07 -0.13 -19.47
N PHE A 128 -10.48 -0.61 -18.38
CA PHE A 128 -11.16 -0.97 -17.14
C PHE A 128 -11.34 0.26 -16.24
N PRO A 129 -12.47 0.41 -15.51
CA PRO A 129 -12.50 1.34 -14.39
C PRO A 129 -11.44 0.92 -13.35
N GLY A 130 -10.98 1.88 -12.55
CA GLY A 130 -9.89 1.67 -11.60
C GLY A 130 -10.30 1.89 -10.15
N VAL A 131 -9.69 1.13 -9.24
CA VAL A 131 -9.69 1.40 -7.81
C VAL A 131 -8.26 1.60 -7.33
N VAL A 132 -8.01 2.68 -6.58
CA VAL A 132 -6.79 2.78 -5.75
C VAL A 132 -7.16 2.32 -4.35
N LEU A 133 -6.43 1.32 -3.86
CA LEU A 133 -6.74 0.64 -2.62
C LEU A 133 -5.67 0.93 -1.55
N PHE A 134 -6.11 1.44 -0.39
CA PHE A 134 -5.25 1.83 0.72
C PHE A 134 -5.48 0.94 1.95
N HIS A 135 -4.40 0.31 2.42
CA HIS A 135 -4.43 -0.53 3.61
C HIS A 135 -4.49 0.28 4.91
N GLY A 136 -4.84 -0.39 6.01
CA GLY A 136 -4.92 0.19 7.35
C GLY A 136 -3.61 0.06 8.14
N GLY A 137 -3.74 -0.09 9.47
CA GLY A 137 -2.60 -0.35 10.35
C GLY A 137 -2.01 0.91 10.98
N PHE A 138 -2.86 1.83 11.46
CA PHE A 138 -2.45 2.98 12.27
C PHE A 138 -1.36 3.86 11.63
N TRP A 139 -1.29 3.92 10.30
CA TRP A 139 -0.21 4.58 9.56
C TRP A 139 1.20 4.11 9.96
N ALA A 140 1.32 2.94 10.59
CA ALA A 140 2.54 2.45 11.18
C ALA A 140 3.15 1.34 10.32
N ALA A 141 4.49 1.32 10.26
CA ALA A 141 5.24 0.51 9.32
C ALA A 141 5.20 -1.02 9.57
N MET A 142 4.43 -1.48 10.56
CA MET A 142 4.21 -2.90 10.83
C MET A 142 3.31 -3.56 9.78
N TRP A 143 2.41 -2.80 9.14
CA TRP A 143 1.47 -3.31 8.14
C TRP A 143 1.75 -2.74 6.76
N ASP A 144 1.35 -3.50 5.74
CA ASP A 144 1.48 -3.12 4.34
C ASP A 144 0.23 -3.54 3.55
N ARG A 145 0.25 -3.22 2.25
CA ARG A 145 -0.83 -3.49 1.28
C ARG A 145 -1.38 -4.93 1.26
N ARG A 146 -0.67 -5.91 1.83
CA ARG A 146 -1.13 -7.30 1.92
C ARG A 146 -2.32 -7.50 2.86
N GLN A 147 -2.56 -6.56 3.77
CA GLN A 147 -3.62 -6.61 4.79
C GLN A 147 -5.02 -6.79 4.18
N ILE A 148 -5.26 -6.30 2.96
CA ILE A 148 -6.58 -6.23 2.33
C ILE A 148 -6.63 -6.88 0.94
N LEU A 149 -5.75 -7.86 0.69
CA LEU A 149 -5.73 -8.63 -0.58
C LEU A 149 -7.07 -9.25 -0.99
N PRO A 150 -7.92 -9.76 -0.09
CA PRO A 150 -9.22 -10.29 -0.51
C PRO A 150 -10.07 -9.28 -1.29
N VAL A 151 -10.00 -7.99 -0.95
CA VAL A 151 -10.69 -6.91 -1.68
C VAL A 151 -10.19 -6.78 -3.12
N VAL A 152 -8.89 -6.97 -3.34
CA VAL A 152 -8.29 -6.95 -4.68
C VAL A 152 -8.91 -8.05 -5.55
N VAL A 153 -8.94 -9.29 -5.03
CA VAL A 153 -9.48 -10.45 -5.74
C VAL A 153 -10.94 -10.23 -6.11
N ASP A 154 -11.71 -9.68 -5.18
CA ASP A 154 -13.12 -9.42 -5.39
C ASP A 154 -13.37 -8.37 -6.48
N LEU A 155 -12.74 -7.20 -6.39
CA LEU A 155 -12.93 -6.11 -7.35
C LEU A 155 -12.47 -6.51 -8.76
N LEU A 156 -11.39 -7.31 -8.87
CA LEU A 156 -10.96 -7.87 -10.15
C LEU A 156 -12.03 -8.76 -10.80
N SER A 157 -12.78 -9.53 -9.99
CA SER A 157 -13.86 -10.38 -10.49
C SER A 157 -15.02 -9.57 -11.11
N LEU A 158 -15.14 -8.29 -10.74
CA LEU A 158 -16.11 -7.33 -11.27
C LEU A 158 -15.61 -6.59 -12.52
N GLY A 159 -14.43 -6.95 -13.05
CA GLY A 159 -13.83 -6.27 -14.20
C GLY A 159 -13.23 -4.89 -13.87
N ILE A 160 -12.83 -4.68 -12.61
CA ILE A 160 -12.24 -3.44 -12.12
C ILE A 160 -10.73 -3.64 -11.96
N ALA A 161 -9.91 -2.75 -12.53
CA ALA A 161 -8.47 -2.74 -12.27
C ALA A 161 -8.19 -2.21 -10.87
N VAL A 162 -7.26 -2.84 -10.15
CA VAL A 162 -6.95 -2.45 -8.77
C VAL A 162 -5.48 -2.07 -8.67
N TYR A 163 -5.22 -0.86 -8.19
CA TYR A 163 -3.89 -0.42 -7.79
C TYR A 163 -3.80 -0.46 -6.26
N ASN A 164 -3.26 -1.56 -5.73
CA ASN A 164 -3.10 -1.80 -4.30
C ASN A 164 -1.77 -1.21 -3.82
N VAL A 165 -1.81 -0.12 -3.06
CA VAL A 165 -0.62 0.72 -2.83
C VAL A 165 -0.10 0.61 -1.39
N ASP A 166 1.21 0.64 -1.27
CA ASP A 166 1.90 1.05 -0.04
C ASP A 166 2.15 2.56 -0.06
N TYR A 167 2.54 3.10 1.09
CA TYR A 167 2.95 4.49 1.30
C TYR A 167 3.93 4.56 2.49
N ARG A 168 4.74 5.61 2.60
CA ARG A 168 5.59 5.77 3.78
C ARG A 168 4.75 5.91 5.04
N ARG A 169 5.15 5.19 6.10
CA ARG A 169 4.45 5.08 7.38
C ARG A 169 5.34 5.52 8.54
N VAL A 170 4.76 5.85 9.68
CA VAL A 170 5.55 6.13 10.89
C VAL A 170 6.40 4.91 11.24
N GLY A 171 7.68 5.15 11.54
CA GLY A 171 8.72 4.12 11.64
C GLY A 171 9.55 3.92 10.37
N GLU A 172 9.20 4.55 9.24
CA GLU A 172 10.04 4.64 8.04
C GLU A 172 10.60 6.06 7.87
N ASP A 173 11.74 6.19 7.18
CA ASP A 173 12.34 7.48 6.88
C ASP A 173 11.40 8.35 6.03
N GLY A 174 11.12 9.55 6.51
CA GLY A 174 10.15 10.47 5.91
C GLY A 174 8.69 9.98 5.94
N GLY A 175 8.34 8.99 6.76
CA GLY A 175 6.95 8.65 7.06
C GLY A 175 6.31 9.62 8.07
N GLY A 176 4.99 9.73 8.05
CA GLY A 176 4.26 10.79 8.74
C GLY A 176 4.10 12.04 7.89
N TRP A 177 3.71 13.14 8.50
CA TRP A 177 3.54 14.42 7.82
C TRP A 177 4.90 15.03 7.47
N PRO A 178 5.11 15.52 6.22
CA PRO A 178 4.17 15.50 5.10
C PRO A 178 4.29 14.26 4.19
N GLY A 179 5.27 13.37 4.41
CA GLY A 179 5.64 12.32 3.46
C GLY A 179 4.56 11.28 3.18
N THR A 180 3.82 10.80 4.18
CA THR A 180 2.68 9.88 3.99
C THR A 180 1.62 10.49 3.07
N PHE A 181 1.30 11.76 3.26
CA PHE A 181 0.28 12.47 2.49
C PHE A 181 0.75 12.77 1.06
N ALA A 182 2.03 13.14 0.91
CA ALA A 182 2.65 13.30 -0.40
C ALA A 182 2.66 11.99 -1.20
N ASP A 183 2.92 10.86 -0.53
CA ASP A 183 2.92 9.53 -1.15
C ASP A 183 1.53 9.14 -1.62
N VAL A 184 0.51 9.31 -0.78
CA VAL A 184 -0.88 9.02 -1.14
C VAL A 184 -1.35 9.88 -2.32
N ALA A 185 -1.04 11.17 -2.33
CA ALA A 185 -1.36 12.05 -3.45
C ALA A 185 -0.68 11.58 -4.76
N ALA A 186 0.62 11.24 -4.70
CA ALA A 186 1.37 10.75 -5.85
C ALA A 186 0.86 9.39 -6.36
N ALA A 187 0.47 8.49 -5.45
CA ALA A 187 -0.12 7.20 -5.80
C ALA A 187 -1.43 7.37 -6.58
N VAL A 188 -2.33 8.26 -6.11
CA VAL A 188 -3.57 8.57 -6.84
C VAL A 188 -3.29 9.22 -8.19
N ASP A 189 -2.37 10.19 -8.24
CA ASP A 189 -2.03 10.90 -9.49
C ASP A 189 -1.34 10.02 -10.54
N THR A 190 -0.74 8.90 -10.13
CA THR A 190 -0.17 7.91 -11.05
C THR A 190 -1.24 7.27 -11.92
N MET A 191 -2.50 7.18 -11.45
CA MET A 191 -3.62 6.59 -12.22
C MET A 191 -3.91 7.34 -13.53
N ALA A 192 -3.54 8.63 -13.66
CA ALA A 192 -3.75 9.41 -14.88
C ALA A 192 -3.06 8.83 -16.13
N GLY A 193 -2.06 7.98 -15.94
CA GLY A 193 -1.32 7.34 -17.05
C GLY A 193 -0.70 6.01 -16.66
N ILE A 194 -1.29 5.31 -15.69
CA ILE A 194 -0.70 4.10 -15.11
C ILE A 194 -0.60 2.96 -16.11
N ASP A 195 -1.62 2.80 -16.97
CA ASP A 195 -1.71 1.80 -18.03
C ASP A 195 -2.72 2.23 -19.10
N PRO A 196 -2.50 1.97 -20.40
CA PRO A 196 -3.49 2.25 -21.45
C PRO A 196 -4.80 1.44 -21.31
N ALA A 197 -4.80 0.33 -20.58
CA ALA A 197 -5.99 -0.47 -20.29
C ALA A 197 -6.75 0.01 -19.03
N VAL A 198 -6.34 1.10 -18.38
CA VAL A 198 -7.07 1.70 -17.25
C VAL A 198 -7.73 3.01 -17.69
N ASP A 199 -9.00 3.17 -17.37
CA ASP A 199 -9.79 4.37 -17.59
C ASP A 199 -9.60 5.36 -16.44
N ALA A 200 -8.75 6.36 -16.65
CA ALA A 200 -8.43 7.38 -15.66
C ALA A 200 -9.61 8.29 -15.26
N GLU A 201 -10.71 8.28 -16.02
CA GLU A 201 -11.92 9.06 -15.72
C GLU A 201 -12.90 8.30 -14.80
N ARG A 202 -12.67 7.00 -14.55
CA ARG A 202 -13.54 6.14 -13.74
C ARG A 202 -12.77 5.51 -12.59
N ILE A 203 -12.18 6.37 -11.76
CA ILE A 203 -11.38 5.98 -10.59
C ILE A 203 -12.18 6.13 -9.30
N VAL A 204 -12.24 5.08 -8.47
CA VAL A 204 -12.72 5.14 -7.09
C VAL A 204 -11.55 4.95 -6.13
N LEU A 205 -11.57 5.62 -4.99
CA LEU A 205 -10.62 5.36 -3.91
C LEU A 205 -11.30 4.49 -2.86
N VAL A 206 -10.62 3.45 -2.39
CA VAL A 206 -11.11 2.59 -1.32
C VAL A 206 -10.02 2.47 -0.27
N GLY A 207 -10.39 2.54 1.01
CA GLY A 207 -9.43 2.28 2.07
C GLY A 207 -10.07 1.80 3.36
N HIS A 208 -9.27 1.07 4.16
CA HIS A 208 -9.68 0.54 5.45
C HIS A 208 -8.94 1.22 6.61
N SER A 209 -9.62 1.57 7.70
CA SER A 209 -9.01 2.11 8.91
C SER A 209 -8.18 3.39 8.62
N ALA A 210 -6.90 3.40 8.97
CA ALA A 210 -5.94 4.43 8.56
C ALA A 210 -5.91 4.68 7.03
N GLY A 211 -6.13 3.65 6.21
CA GLY A 211 -6.29 3.76 4.76
C GLY A 211 -7.62 4.38 4.34
N GLY A 212 -8.69 4.17 5.11
CA GLY A 212 -9.99 4.84 4.90
C GLY A 212 -9.88 6.35 5.12
N HIS A 213 -9.10 6.74 6.13
CA HIS A 213 -8.65 8.12 6.31
C HIS A 213 -7.90 8.65 5.08
N LEU A 214 -6.86 7.94 4.63
CA LEU A 214 -6.03 8.41 3.50
C LEU A 214 -6.78 8.48 2.17
N ALA A 215 -7.65 7.50 1.89
CA ALA A 215 -8.52 7.50 0.72
C ALA A 215 -9.49 8.70 0.74
N THR A 216 -10.09 8.99 1.90
CA THR A 216 -11.01 10.12 2.08
C THR A 216 -10.29 11.46 1.95
N TRP A 217 -9.16 11.62 2.63
CA TRP A 217 -8.29 12.79 2.49
C TRP A 217 -7.91 13.03 1.03
N ALA A 218 -7.48 11.98 0.32
CA ALA A 218 -7.07 12.09 -1.08
C ALA A 218 -8.22 12.43 -2.02
N GLY A 219 -9.44 11.95 -1.75
CA GLY A 219 -10.64 12.31 -2.52
C GLY A 219 -11.06 13.76 -2.31
N LEU A 220 -10.86 14.29 -1.11
CA LEU A 220 -11.19 15.68 -0.76
C LEU A 220 -10.08 16.68 -1.08
N ARG A 221 -8.89 16.23 -1.50
CA ARG A 221 -7.71 17.09 -1.67
C ARG A 221 -7.87 18.22 -2.70
N ALA A 222 -8.88 18.14 -3.57
CA ALA A 222 -9.27 19.25 -4.45
C ALA A 222 -9.79 20.49 -3.69
N GLY A 223 -10.26 20.32 -2.46
CA GLY A 223 -10.69 21.39 -1.56
C GLY A 223 -9.57 21.98 -0.70
N LEU A 224 -8.35 21.46 -0.79
CA LEU A 224 -7.20 21.98 -0.05
C LEU A 224 -6.79 23.38 -0.52
N PRO A 225 -6.17 24.20 0.35
CA PRO A 225 -5.56 25.45 -0.05
C PRO A 225 -4.49 25.27 -1.15
N ALA A 226 -4.39 26.23 -2.06
CA ALA A 226 -3.37 26.21 -3.11
C ALA A 226 -1.95 26.12 -2.50
N GLY A 227 -1.13 25.23 -3.04
CA GLY A 227 0.23 24.98 -2.54
C GLY A 227 0.34 24.10 -1.28
N ALA A 228 -0.78 23.65 -0.71
CA ALA A 228 -0.76 22.64 0.34
C ALA A 228 -0.27 21.29 -0.19
N VAL A 229 0.25 20.44 0.70
CA VAL A 229 0.68 19.07 0.36
C VAL A 229 -0.50 18.31 -0.25
N GLY A 230 -0.32 17.77 -1.46
CA GLY A 230 -1.34 16.99 -2.17
C GLY A 230 -2.40 17.82 -2.90
N ALA A 231 -2.37 19.16 -2.81
CA ALA A 231 -3.25 20.03 -3.59
C ALA A 231 -3.02 19.85 -5.11
N ASP A 232 -3.93 20.41 -5.91
CA ASP A 232 -3.88 20.37 -7.38
C ASP A 232 -3.89 18.93 -7.97
N PRO A 233 -4.90 18.12 -7.64
CA PRO A 233 -4.97 16.73 -8.10
C PRO A 233 -5.00 16.61 -9.62
N ARG A 234 -4.20 15.69 -10.17
CA ARG A 234 -4.25 15.28 -11.59
C ARG A 234 -5.39 14.30 -11.85
N VAL A 235 -5.71 13.46 -10.87
CA VAL A 235 -6.85 12.53 -10.92
C VAL A 235 -7.93 12.98 -9.95
N ARG A 236 -9.15 13.14 -10.45
CA ARG A 236 -10.35 13.40 -9.65
C ARG A 236 -11.18 12.12 -9.59
N PRO A 237 -11.20 11.41 -8.45
CA PRO A 237 -11.98 10.19 -8.34
C PRO A 237 -13.49 10.48 -8.46
N VAL A 238 -14.24 9.52 -9.00
CA VAL A 238 -15.71 9.58 -9.10
C VAL A 238 -16.41 9.21 -7.79
N GLY A 239 -15.67 8.69 -6.82
CA GLY A 239 -16.16 8.39 -5.48
C GLY A 239 -15.06 7.89 -4.55
N VAL A 240 -15.34 7.89 -3.25
CA VAL A 240 -14.52 7.28 -2.21
C VAL A 240 -15.36 6.34 -1.35
N VAL A 241 -14.80 5.18 -1.00
CA VAL A 241 -15.32 4.30 0.05
C VAL A 241 -14.33 4.25 1.20
N SER A 242 -14.76 4.69 2.38
CA SER A 242 -14.03 4.58 3.64
C SER A 242 -14.62 3.46 4.47
N LEU A 243 -13.85 2.42 4.73
CA LEU A 243 -14.23 1.25 5.52
C LEU A 243 -13.62 1.37 6.92
N SER A 244 -14.44 1.56 7.95
CA SER A 244 -14.00 1.76 9.34
C SER A 244 -12.92 2.86 9.51
N GLY A 245 -13.04 3.95 8.75
CA GLY A 245 -11.99 4.97 8.65
C GLY A 245 -11.89 5.92 9.85
N VAL A 246 -10.66 6.38 10.15
CA VAL A 246 -10.37 7.41 11.17
C VAL A 246 -10.59 8.81 10.57
N LEU A 247 -11.84 9.23 10.43
CA LEU A 247 -12.19 10.43 9.65
C LEU A 247 -12.21 11.75 10.45
N ASP A 248 -11.97 11.69 11.77
CA ASP A 248 -11.81 12.86 12.63
C ASP A 248 -10.53 12.75 13.47
N LEU A 249 -9.43 13.31 12.95
CA LEU A 249 -8.15 13.29 13.65
C LEU A 249 -8.10 14.22 14.87
N VAL A 250 -9.00 15.20 14.98
CA VAL A 250 -9.06 16.09 16.15
C VAL A 250 -9.62 15.33 17.34
N ALA A 251 -10.74 14.62 17.13
CA ALA A 251 -11.29 13.73 18.14
C ALA A 251 -10.31 12.60 18.49
N ALA A 252 -9.69 11.98 17.47
CA ALA A 252 -8.72 10.91 17.68
C ALA A 252 -7.49 11.35 18.49
N ASP A 253 -6.96 12.55 18.27
CA ASP A 253 -5.86 13.10 19.07
C ASP A 253 -6.30 13.35 20.53
N GLY A 254 -7.45 13.98 20.74
CA GLY A 254 -8.00 14.25 22.08
C GLY A 254 -8.29 12.97 22.88
N GLU A 255 -8.61 11.88 22.21
CA GLU A 255 -8.84 10.55 22.79
C GLU A 255 -7.56 9.71 22.92
N LYS A 256 -6.40 10.25 22.51
CA LYS A 256 -5.11 9.55 22.45
C LYS A 256 -5.20 8.24 21.65
N PHE A 257 -5.91 8.28 20.54
CA PHE A 257 -6.13 7.14 19.67
C PHE A 257 -4.82 6.41 19.35
N GLY A 258 -4.84 5.07 19.45
CA GLY A 258 -3.72 4.19 19.13
C GLY A 258 -2.67 4.01 20.23
N THR A 259 -2.90 4.49 21.47
CA THR A 259 -2.01 4.19 22.61
C THR A 259 -1.87 2.70 22.89
N ASP A 260 -2.84 1.88 22.48
CA ASP A 260 -2.76 0.42 22.64
C ASP A 260 -1.58 -0.19 21.86
N LEU A 261 -1.06 0.50 20.84
CA LEU A 261 0.16 0.09 20.14
C LEU A 261 1.41 0.14 21.02
N ALA A 262 1.36 0.82 22.17
CA ALA A 262 2.46 0.84 23.15
C ALA A 262 2.64 -0.53 23.84
N ASP A 263 1.59 -1.35 23.87
CA ASP A 263 1.65 -2.73 24.37
C ASP A 263 1.90 -3.68 23.21
N THR A 264 3.15 -4.15 23.07
CA THR A 264 3.53 -5.10 22.01
C THR A 264 2.97 -6.50 22.24
N ASP A 265 2.41 -6.76 23.42
CA ASP A 265 1.77 -8.03 23.79
C ASP A 265 0.23 -7.93 23.78
N ALA A 266 -0.32 -6.79 23.33
CA ALA A 266 -1.76 -6.59 23.22
C ALA A 266 -2.41 -7.64 22.31
N GLU A 267 -3.60 -8.09 22.69
CA GLU A 267 -4.41 -8.98 21.85
C GLU A 267 -4.72 -8.29 20.51
N PRO A 268 -4.59 -8.98 19.38
CA PRO A 268 -4.84 -8.39 18.08
C PRO A 268 -6.33 -8.04 17.91
N ILE A 269 -6.60 -6.98 17.13
CA ILE A 269 -7.95 -6.64 16.69
C ILE A 269 -8.58 -7.86 16.02
N TRP A 270 -9.87 -8.12 16.29
CA TRP A 270 -10.53 -9.31 15.78
C TRP A 270 -10.53 -9.33 14.25
N GLY A 271 -10.08 -10.45 13.67
CA GLY A 271 -10.00 -10.62 12.22
C GLY A 271 -8.80 -9.91 11.56
N ALA A 272 -7.97 -9.20 12.33
CA ALA A 272 -6.76 -8.59 11.79
C ALA A 272 -5.75 -9.64 11.33
N PRO A 273 -5.13 -9.48 10.15
CA PRO A 273 -3.99 -10.30 9.78
C PRO A 273 -2.77 -9.91 10.64
N PRO A 274 -1.80 -10.83 10.82
CA PRO A 274 -0.57 -10.53 11.54
C PRO A 274 0.21 -9.39 10.87
N PRO A 275 1.01 -8.63 11.63
CA PRO A 275 1.86 -7.58 11.05
C PRO A 275 2.84 -8.17 10.03
N ALA A 276 3.03 -7.45 8.94
CA ALA A 276 4.00 -7.73 7.89
C ALA A 276 5.45 -7.59 8.36
N ARG A 277 5.69 -6.67 9.31
CA ARG A 277 7.01 -6.33 9.85
C ARG A 277 6.97 -6.24 11.38
N PRO A 278 6.73 -7.35 12.10
CA PRO A 278 6.63 -7.36 13.56
C PRO A 278 7.87 -6.79 14.25
N GLN A 279 9.05 -6.94 13.65
CA GLN A 279 10.32 -6.43 14.16
C GLN A 279 10.38 -4.91 14.30
N VAL A 280 9.50 -4.16 13.61
CA VAL A 280 9.44 -2.69 13.68
C VAL A 280 8.58 -2.21 14.85
N TRP A 281 7.70 -3.07 15.37
CA TRP A 281 6.72 -2.68 16.39
C TRP A 281 7.37 -2.08 17.64
N PRO A 282 8.43 -2.66 18.26
CA PRO A 282 9.00 -2.08 19.48
C PRO A 282 9.46 -0.63 19.32
N ALA A 283 9.95 -0.25 18.13
CA ALA A 283 10.35 1.12 17.85
C ALA A 283 9.13 2.06 17.76
N VAL A 284 8.04 1.62 17.13
CA VAL A 284 6.79 2.39 17.05
C VAL A 284 6.12 2.49 18.42
N ALA A 285 6.08 1.39 19.18
CA ALA A 285 5.52 1.34 20.54
C ALA A 285 6.21 2.34 21.48
N ALA A 286 7.53 2.51 21.36
CA ALA A 286 8.27 3.49 22.14
C ALA A 286 7.91 4.96 21.80
N MET A 287 7.34 5.21 20.61
CA MET A 287 7.02 6.55 20.13
C MET A 287 5.54 6.93 20.29
N VAL A 288 4.63 5.96 20.42
CA VAL A 288 3.16 6.17 20.42
C VAL A 288 2.59 6.60 21.78
N ALA A 289 3.44 6.98 22.73
CA ALA A 289 3.07 7.19 24.14
C ALA A 289 1.90 8.16 24.35
N ASP A 290 1.79 9.20 23.53
CA ASP A 290 0.71 10.20 23.59
C ASP A 290 -0.29 10.09 22.41
N GLY A 291 -0.35 8.93 21.76
CA GLY A 291 -1.25 8.62 20.66
C GLY A 291 -0.55 8.57 19.31
N ILE A 292 -1.20 7.93 18.34
CA ILE A 292 -0.65 7.75 16.99
C ILE A 292 -0.81 9.00 16.12
N VAL A 293 -1.79 9.85 16.41
CA VAL A 293 -2.04 11.10 15.65
C VAL A 293 -0.87 12.09 15.74
N PRO A 294 -0.33 12.43 16.92
CA PRO A 294 0.83 13.31 17.01
C PRO A 294 2.09 12.67 16.43
N LEU A 295 2.20 11.34 16.43
CA LEU A 295 3.30 10.64 15.75
C LEU A 295 3.15 10.71 14.22
N LEU A 296 1.93 10.58 13.69
CA LEU A 296 1.62 10.75 12.27
C LEU A 296 1.87 12.19 11.84
N LEU A 297 1.35 13.16 12.59
CA LEU A 297 1.32 14.55 12.16
C LEU A 297 2.56 15.33 12.61
N GLY A 298 3.30 14.87 13.62
CA GLY A 298 4.42 15.59 14.22
C GLY A 298 4.00 16.77 15.11
N ALA A 299 2.75 16.82 15.55
CA ALA A 299 2.17 17.81 16.47
C ALA A 299 0.79 17.34 16.96
N HIS A 300 0.40 17.76 18.15
CA HIS A 300 -0.99 17.67 18.62
C HIS A 300 -1.89 18.70 17.94
N ALA A 301 -3.20 18.50 18.05
CA ALA A 301 -4.23 19.36 17.46
C ALA A 301 -4.23 20.78 18.03
N ASP A 302 -3.88 20.95 19.31
CA ASP A 302 -3.78 22.25 19.96
C ASP A 302 -2.46 22.99 19.63
N GLU A 303 -1.42 22.25 19.26
CA GLU A 303 -0.12 22.79 18.83
C GLU A 303 -0.12 23.27 17.37
N ASP A 304 -0.78 22.53 16.47
CA ASP A 304 -0.88 22.88 15.05
C ASP A 304 -2.29 22.63 14.46
N PRO A 305 -3.27 23.47 14.83
CA PRO A 305 -4.65 23.33 14.32
C PRO A 305 -4.75 23.55 12.81
N GLU A 306 -3.83 24.30 12.20
CA GLU A 306 -3.80 24.51 10.75
C GLU A 306 -3.45 23.22 10.01
N ARG A 307 -2.50 22.42 10.54
CA ARG A 307 -2.17 21.08 10.01
C ARG A 307 -3.37 20.14 10.13
N LEU A 308 -4.05 20.13 11.27
CA LEU A 308 -5.25 19.29 11.46
C LEU A 308 -6.39 19.67 10.51
N ALA A 309 -6.56 20.96 10.21
CA ALA A 309 -7.58 21.43 9.28
C ALA A 309 -7.37 20.92 7.83
N VAL A 310 -6.15 20.54 7.46
CA VAL A 310 -5.80 20.03 6.12
C VAL A 310 -5.52 18.53 6.08
N THR A 311 -5.51 17.84 7.23
CA THR A 311 -5.29 16.40 7.32
C THR A 311 -6.51 15.63 7.84
N SER A 312 -7.36 16.23 8.68
CA SER A 312 -8.57 15.60 9.22
C SER A 312 -9.75 15.74 8.25
N PRO A 313 -10.27 14.66 7.65
CA PRO A 313 -11.39 14.75 6.71
C PRO A 313 -12.63 15.48 7.25
N ALA A 314 -12.95 15.31 8.54
CA ALA A 314 -14.06 16.02 9.19
C ALA A 314 -13.88 17.55 9.24
N GLN A 315 -12.64 18.05 9.14
CA GLN A 315 -12.33 19.49 9.11
C GLN A 315 -12.13 20.03 7.70
N MET A 316 -11.93 19.15 6.71
CA MET A 316 -11.66 19.55 5.33
C MET A 316 -12.89 20.13 4.64
N ARG A 317 -12.62 20.99 3.66
CA ARG A 317 -13.66 21.47 2.73
C ARG A 317 -14.10 20.32 1.83
N ASP A 318 -15.40 20.29 1.50
CA ASP A 318 -15.88 19.39 0.46
C ASP A 318 -15.11 19.60 -0.85
N GLY A 319 -14.59 18.50 -1.40
CA GLY A 319 -13.88 18.46 -2.68
C GLY A 319 -14.81 18.20 -3.87
N GLY A 320 -16.11 18.00 -3.63
CA GLY A 320 -17.13 17.69 -4.63
C GLY A 320 -17.24 16.21 -4.99
N VAL A 321 -16.44 15.35 -4.35
CA VAL A 321 -16.39 13.90 -4.56
C VAL A 321 -17.32 13.19 -3.56
N PRO A 322 -18.25 12.33 -4.02
CA PRO A 322 -19.08 11.52 -3.11
C PRO A 322 -18.23 10.60 -2.24
N VAL A 323 -18.56 10.53 -0.95
CA VAL A 323 -17.92 9.60 -0.01
C VAL A 323 -18.96 8.68 0.63
N LEU A 324 -18.73 7.37 0.60
CA LEU A 324 -19.43 6.40 1.43
C LEU A 324 -18.54 6.04 2.62
N ALA A 325 -18.97 6.35 3.83
CA ALA A 325 -18.37 5.91 5.07
C ALA A 325 -19.16 4.72 5.64
N VAL A 326 -18.54 3.55 5.64
CA VAL A 326 -19.11 2.30 6.19
C VAL A 326 -18.42 1.97 7.50
N HIS A 327 -19.19 1.70 8.55
CA HIS A 327 -18.64 1.41 9.87
C HIS A 327 -19.51 0.39 10.63
N GLY A 328 -18.91 -0.38 11.53
CA GLY A 328 -19.64 -1.18 12.51
C GLY A 328 -19.81 -0.46 13.85
N ASP A 329 -20.92 -0.69 14.55
CA ASP A 329 -21.13 -0.12 15.89
C ASP A 329 -20.39 -0.88 17.02
N ALA A 330 -19.87 -2.08 16.70
CA ALA A 330 -19.07 -2.92 17.58
C ALA A 330 -17.59 -2.92 17.17
N ASP A 331 -17.16 -1.93 16.37
CA ASP A 331 -15.77 -1.70 16.00
C ASP A 331 -14.96 -1.37 17.26
N GLU A 332 -14.09 -2.30 17.64
CA GLU A 332 -13.28 -2.21 18.84
C GLU A 332 -12.02 -1.35 18.65
N ALA A 333 -11.68 -1.02 17.40
CA ALA A 333 -10.44 -0.34 17.07
C ALA A 333 -10.67 1.14 16.74
N VAL A 334 -11.69 1.46 15.95
CA VAL A 334 -12.00 2.82 15.52
C VAL A 334 -13.44 3.15 15.89
N PRO A 335 -13.70 4.21 16.68
CA PRO A 335 -15.06 4.63 16.97
C PRO A 335 -15.82 5.06 15.70
N ALA A 336 -17.01 4.48 15.49
CA ALA A 336 -17.91 4.88 14.39
C ALA A 336 -18.32 6.37 14.42
N GLY A 337 -18.21 7.00 15.59
CA GLY A 337 -18.42 8.44 15.79
C GLY A 337 -17.58 9.29 14.83
N TYR A 338 -16.34 8.92 14.52
CA TYR A 338 -15.49 9.67 13.59
C TYR A 338 -16.08 9.73 12.17
N SER A 339 -16.64 8.60 11.70
CA SER A 339 -17.31 8.53 10.39
C SER A 339 -18.62 9.30 10.37
N ARG A 340 -19.39 9.28 11.47
CA ARG A 340 -20.63 10.05 11.62
C ARG A 340 -20.36 11.56 11.57
N THR A 341 -19.42 12.04 12.38
CA THR A 341 -19.03 13.46 12.44
C THR A 341 -18.52 13.96 11.09
N PHE A 342 -17.73 13.15 10.39
CA PHE A 342 -17.30 13.44 9.02
C PHE A 342 -18.48 13.64 8.07
N ALA A 343 -19.41 12.69 8.02
CA ALA A 343 -20.55 12.76 7.09
C ALA A 343 -21.47 13.94 7.38
N GLU A 344 -21.71 14.23 8.66
CA GLU A 344 -22.45 15.42 9.12
C GLU A 344 -21.74 16.72 8.67
N SER A 345 -20.42 16.79 8.82
CA SER A 345 -19.62 17.97 8.47
C SER A 345 -19.61 18.24 6.96
N ILE A 346 -19.48 17.21 6.12
CA ILE A 346 -19.54 17.36 4.66
C ILE A 346 -20.97 17.71 4.20
N THR A 347 -21.99 17.08 4.79
CA THR A 347 -23.39 17.38 4.46
C THR A 347 -23.78 18.81 4.84
N ALA A 348 -23.29 19.32 5.98
CA ALA A 348 -23.51 20.69 6.41
C ALA A 348 -22.88 21.74 5.44
N GLN A 349 -21.85 21.35 4.70
CA GLN A 349 -21.24 22.16 3.63
C GLN A 349 -22.00 22.07 2.30
N GLY A 350 -23.05 21.25 2.20
CA GLY A 350 -23.75 20.95 0.95
C GLY A 350 -23.08 19.89 0.08
N GLY A 351 -22.06 19.20 0.62
CA GLY A 351 -21.36 18.12 -0.05
C GLY A 351 -22.12 16.79 -0.01
N ARG A 352 -21.47 15.71 -0.49
CA ARG A 352 -22.07 14.37 -0.61
C ARG A 352 -21.30 13.36 0.22
N ALA A 353 -21.78 13.09 1.42
CA ALA A 353 -21.27 12.00 2.26
C ALA A 353 -22.43 11.13 2.77
N GLU A 354 -22.31 9.82 2.56
CA GLU A 354 -23.24 8.80 3.04
C GLU A 354 -22.58 8.07 4.21
N PHE A 355 -23.24 7.99 5.37
CA PHE A 355 -22.77 7.18 6.51
C PHE A 355 -23.70 5.99 6.70
N VAL A 356 -23.12 4.78 6.69
CA VAL A 356 -23.83 3.52 6.94
C VAL A 356 -23.19 2.80 8.11
N GLU A 357 -23.97 2.60 9.17
CA GLU A 357 -23.56 1.91 10.38
C GLU A 357 -24.23 0.54 10.45
N TYR A 358 -23.43 -0.50 10.68
CA TYR A 358 -23.90 -1.89 10.77
C TYR A 358 -23.85 -2.40 12.21
N ALA A 359 -25.01 -2.80 12.72
CA ALA A 359 -25.14 -3.30 14.08
C ALA A 359 -24.39 -4.63 14.28
N GLY A 360 -23.59 -4.70 15.34
CA GLY A 360 -22.77 -5.84 15.74
C GLY A 360 -21.51 -6.07 14.89
N ALA A 361 -21.27 -5.26 13.86
CA ALA A 361 -20.11 -5.39 12.99
C ALA A 361 -18.84 -4.84 13.67
N ARG A 362 -17.73 -5.56 13.50
CA ARG A 362 -16.40 -5.27 14.05
C ARG A 362 -15.49 -4.62 13.02
N HIS A 363 -14.27 -4.27 13.44
CA HIS A 363 -13.34 -3.47 12.63
C HIS A 363 -13.01 -4.06 11.24
N PHE A 364 -12.84 -5.37 11.14
CA PHE A 364 -12.49 -6.03 9.88
C PHE A 364 -13.69 -6.55 9.08
N ASP A 365 -14.90 -6.52 9.65
CA ASP A 365 -16.11 -6.97 8.96
C ASP A 365 -16.44 -6.09 7.74
N THR A 366 -16.05 -4.80 7.78
CA THR A 366 -16.30 -3.83 6.70
C THR A 366 -15.43 -4.03 5.47
N VAL A 367 -14.29 -4.73 5.63
CA VAL A 367 -13.30 -4.98 4.57
C VAL A 367 -13.24 -6.46 4.16
N ASP A 368 -14.15 -7.29 4.65
CA ASP A 368 -14.26 -8.69 4.27
C ASP A 368 -15.23 -8.89 3.09
N PRO A 369 -14.74 -9.26 1.89
CA PRO A 369 -15.60 -9.53 0.74
C PRO A 369 -16.53 -10.73 0.91
N ALA A 370 -16.28 -11.59 1.88
CA ALA A 370 -17.14 -12.71 2.23
C ALA A 370 -18.28 -12.32 3.18
N ASN A 371 -18.27 -11.12 3.77
CA ASN A 371 -19.35 -10.64 4.61
C ASN A 371 -20.64 -10.45 3.78
N PRO A 372 -21.71 -11.24 4.02
CA PRO A 372 -22.88 -11.26 3.15
C PRO A 372 -23.82 -10.06 3.36
N VAL A 373 -23.58 -9.23 4.38
CA VAL A 373 -24.45 -8.11 4.75
C VAL A 373 -23.84 -6.78 4.33
N ILE A 374 -22.55 -6.58 4.59
CA ILE A 374 -21.88 -5.30 4.41
C ILE A 374 -21.35 -5.16 2.98
N TRP A 375 -20.59 -6.15 2.52
CA TRP A 375 -19.84 -6.04 1.28
C TRP A 375 -20.70 -5.89 0.01
N PRO A 376 -21.89 -6.52 -0.13
CA PRO A 376 -22.76 -6.29 -1.29
C PRO A 376 -23.16 -4.83 -1.47
N ALA A 377 -23.38 -4.09 -0.39
CA ALA A 377 -23.69 -2.66 -0.45
C ALA A 377 -22.48 -1.85 -0.93
N VAL A 378 -21.27 -2.19 -0.45
CA VAL A 378 -20.00 -1.59 -0.90
C VAL A 378 -19.79 -1.85 -2.40
N ARG A 379 -19.93 -3.09 -2.88
CA ARG A 379 -19.84 -3.44 -4.30
C ARG A 379 -20.82 -2.64 -5.14
N THR A 380 -22.09 -2.59 -4.70
CA THR A 380 -23.15 -1.84 -5.41
C THR A 380 -22.78 -0.37 -5.52
N TRP A 381 -22.34 0.26 -4.43
CA TRP A 381 -21.95 1.66 -4.43
C TRP A 381 -20.77 1.91 -5.38
N ILE A 382 -19.73 1.08 -5.35
CA ILE A 382 -18.57 1.20 -6.25
C ILE A 382 -19.01 1.07 -7.72
N THR A 383 -19.74 0.01 -8.05
CA THR A 383 -20.14 -0.32 -9.44
C THR A 383 -21.06 0.74 -10.05
N GLU A 384 -22.01 1.28 -9.28
CA GLU A 384 -22.86 2.40 -9.71
C GLU A 384 -22.06 3.66 -10.05
N ARG A 385 -20.98 3.97 -9.29
CA ARG A 385 -20.17 5.19 -9.48
C ARG A 385 -19.22 5.07 -10.68
N ILE A 386 -18.70 3.88 -10.96
CA ILE A 386 -17.84 3.61 -12.12
C ILE A 386 -18.62 3.16 -13.37
N GLY A 387 -19.95 3.12 -13.29
CA GLY A 387 -20.83 2.78 -14.42
C GLY A 387 -20.75 1.32 -14.87
N THR A 388 -20.37 0.40 -14.00
CA THR A 388 -20.47 -1.05 -14.25
C THR A 388 -21.76 -1.57 -13.64
N THR A 389 -22.52 -2.39 -14.37
CA THR A 389 -23.65 -3.10 -13.75
C THR A 389 -23.07 -4.27 -12.95
N PRO A 390 -23.37 -4.42 -11.65
CA PRO A 390 -22.90 -5.58 -10.89
C PRO A 390 -23.41 -6.86 -11.57
N PRO A 391 -22.59 -7.93 -11.66
CA PRO A 391 -23.08 -9.21 -12.16
C PRO A 391 -24.23 -9.69 -11.27
N PRO A 392 -25.28 -10.32 -11.83
CA PRO A 392 -26.40 -10.80 -11.04
C PRO A 392 -25.90 -11.80 -9.99
N ASP A 393 -26.34 -11.65 -8.74
CA ASP A 393 -25.98 -12.52 -7.62
C ASP A 393 -26.13 -14.00 -8.02
N ALA A 394 -25.04 -14.76 -7.93
CA ALA A 394 -25.10 -16.21 -8.01
C ALA A 394 -25.73 -16.70 -6.70
N GLY A 395 -27.05 -16.93 -6.73
CA GLY A 395 -27.85 -17.38 -5.59
C GLY A 395 -27.61 -18.81 -5.14
#